data_AF-A0A1I7B1H0-F1
#
_entry.id   AF-A0A1I7B1H0-F1
#
_cell.length_a   1.000
_cell.length_b   1.000
_cell.length_c   1.000
_cell.angle_alpha   90.00
_cell.angle_beta   90.00
_cell.angle_gamma   90.00
#
_symmetry.space_group_name_H-M   'P 1'
#
loop_
_entity.id
_entity.type
_entity.pdbx_description
1 polymer ?
#
loop_
_entity_poly.entity_id
_entity_poly.type
_entity_poly.pdbx_seq_one_letter_code
_entity_poly.pdbx_strand_id
1 'polypeptide(L)'
;MFDIFRYHRNKTMGWSVLQNMTPQTLMNKIASDGGMDTLVFNKDGECTMNADDIEIHMRACDKRLKMMAYLSEDTEVPQHLMVQMLHENHTAKNRFTFIRVALGQPAVVSCIALDELDATELQLFMAEFKEVVRAWKPKFAPASQRQCERKMKRDGIRHTQESAQAKLELH
;
A
#
# COMPACT_ATOMS: atom_id res chain seq x y z
N MET A 1 -15.74 -24.66 22.98
CA MET A 1 -14.45 -24.41 22.30
C MET A 1 -14.80 -23.67 21.01
N PHE A 2 -14.78 -22.34 20.92
CA PHE A 2 -13.83 -21.36 21.44
C PHE A 2 -14.52 -20.18 22.14
N ASP A 3 -14.00 -19.80 23.31
CA ASP A 3 -14.20 -18.52 23.97
C ASP A 3 -13.37 -17.45 23.25
N ILE A 4 -14.02 -16.37 22.78
CA ILE A 4 -13.34 -15.15 22.36
C ILE A 4 -13.72 -14.06 23.36
N PHE A 5 -12.74 -13.72 24.18
CA PHE A 5 -12.81 -12.79 25.29
C PHE A 5 -13.41 -11.43 24.87
N ARG A 6 -14.50 -11.06 25.54
CA ARG A 6 -14.90 -9.67 25.76
C ARG A 6 -13.75 -8.95 26.47
N TYR A 7 -12.97 -8.19 25.71
CA TYR A 7 -11.97 -7.30 26.28
C TYR A 7 -12.68 -6.00 26.70
N HIS A 8 -13.22 -5.99 27.94
CA HIS A 8 -13.61 -4.75 28.60
C HIS A 8 -12.35 -4.01 29.04
N ARG A 9 -11.87 -3.09 28.20
CA ARG A 9 -10.80 -2.15 28.56
C ARG A 9 -11.42 -0.86 29.08
N ASN A 10 -11.21 -0.58 30.36
CA ASN A 10 -11.44 0.74 30.96
C ASN A 10 -10.71 1.81 30.13
N LYS A 11 -11.47 2.63 29.37
CA LYS A 11 -10.98 3.63 28.39
C LYS A 11 -11.35 5.07 28.79
N THR A 12 -11.35 5.42 30.08
CA THR A 12 -11.83 6.75 30.53
C THR A 12 -10.75 7.79 30.85
N MET A 13 -9.47 7.51 30.66
CA MET A 13 -8.42 8.54 30.78
C MET A 13 -7.55 8.58 29.52
N GLY A 14 -7.85 9.51 28.62
CA GLY A 14 -7.07 9.78 27.41
C GLY A 14 -7.87 10.24 26.18
N TRP A 15 -9.19 10.05 26.20
CA TRP A 15 -10.06 10.33 25.04
C TRP A 15 -10.24 11.82 24.73
N SER A 16 -10.28 12.68 25.76
CA SER A 16 -10.49 14.13 25.56
C SER A 16 -9.32 14.82 24.85
N VAL A 17 -8.09 14.28 24.97
CA VAL A 17 -6.90 14.87 24.35
C VAL A 17 -6.82 14.49 22.87
N LEU A 18 -7.29 13.30 22.49
CA LEU A 18 -7.28 12.83 21.09
C LEU A 18 -8.36 13.52 20.24
N GLN A 19 -9.49 13.92 20.83
CA GLN A 19 -10.59 14.58 20.11
C GLN A 19 -10.25 15.99 19.59
N ASN A 20 -9.18 16.62 20.10
CA ASN A 20 -8.75 17.97 19.71
C ASN A 20 -7.44 17.98 18.91
N MET A 21 -6.88 16.83 18.54
CA MET A 21 -5.65 16.77 17.75
C MET A 21 -5.93 17.05 16.28
N THR A 22 -4.98 17.72 15.63
CA THR A 22 -4.99 17.74 14.15
C THR A 22 -4.76 16.31 13.63
N PRO A 23 -5.27 15.96 12.44
CA PRO A 23 -5.11 14.62 11.87
C PRO A 23 -3.64 14.18 11.77
N GLN A 24 -2.76 15.13 11.43
CA GLN A 24 -1.31 14.94 11.43
C GLN A 24 -0.78 14.55 12.83
N THR A 25 -1.13 15.32 13.86
CA THR A 25 -0.67 15.06 15.23
C THR A 25 -1.13 13.69 15.73
N LEU A 26 -2.39 13.33 15.45
CA LEU A 26 -2.94 12.02 15.78
C LEU A 26 -2.16 10.90 15.09
N MET A 27 -1.90 11.03 13.78
CA MET A 27 -1.18 10.01 13.02
C MET A 27 0.27 9.86 13.48
N ASN A 28 0.98 10.95 13.72
CA ASN A 28 2.35 10.90 14.26
C ASN A 28 2.39 10.22 15.63
N LYS A 29 1.37 10.46 16.47
CA LYS A 29 1.25 9.77 17.76
C LYS A 29 1.00 8.27 17.58
N ILE A 30 0.03 7.87 16.75
CA ILE A 30 -0.27 6.46 16.47
C ILE A 30 0.97 5.75 15.89
N ALA A 31 1.69 6.41 14.99
CA ALA A 31 2.94 5.91 14.42
C ALA A 31 4.00 5.67 15.52
N SER A 32 4.24 6.66 16.38
CA SER A 32 5.18 6.55 17.49
C SER A 32 4.78 5.46 18.50
N ASP A 33 3.50 5.39 18.88
CA ASP A 33 2.97 4.40 19.82
C ASP A 33 3.12 2.96 19.28
N GLY A 34 3.12 2.80 17.95
CA GLY A 34 3.29 1.53 17.26
C GLY A 34 4.71 1.21 16.80
N GLY A 35 5.72 2.05 17.10
CA GLY A 35 7.09 1.87 16.61
C GLY A 35 7.24 1.98 15.10
N MET A 36 6.38 2.74 14.43
CA MET A 36 6.41 3.00 12.99
C MET A 36 7.18 4.29 12.69
N ASP A 37 8.46 4.33 13.09
CA ASP A 37 9.29 5.55 13.06
C ASP A 37 9.48 6.15 11.65
N THR A 38 9.19 5.37 10.60
CA THR A 38 9.22 5.82 9.20
C THR A 38 8.00 6.63 8.78
N LEU A 39 6.93 6.63 9.58
CA LEU A 39 5.70 7.38 9.31
C LEU A 39 5.73 8.74 10.00
N VAL A 40 6.27 9.73 9.29
CA VAL A 40 6.30 11.12 9.73
C VAL A 40 5.44 11.97 8.79
N PHE A 41 4.30 12.43 9.30
CA PHE A 41 3.40 13.33 8.58
C PHE A 41 3.84 14.78 8.75
N ASN A 42 4.00 15.47 7.63
CA ASN A 42 4.36 16.88 7.56
C ASN A 42 3.18 17.79 7.97
N LYS A 43 3.41 19.11 7.99
CA LYS A 43 2.40 20.12 8.33
C LYS A 43 1.12 20.08 7.46
N ASP A 44 1.23 19.56 6.24
CA ASP A 44 0.14 19.44 5.28
C ASP A 44 -0.63 18.11 5.45
N GLY A 45 -0.22 17.29 6.43
CA GLY A 45 -0.78 15.99 6.71
C GLY A 45 -0.34 14.93 5.69
N GLU A 46 0.78 15.13 5.01
CA GLU A 46 1.31 14.22 3.99
C GLU A 46 2.53 13.46 4.50
N CYS A 47 2.63 12.19 4.11
CA CYS A 47 3.75 11.32 4.40
C CYS A 47 4.03 10.45 3.16
N THR A 48 5.30 10.26 2.81
CA THR A 48 5.69 9.25 1.81
C THR A 48 6.61 8.27 2.50
N MET A 49 6.29 6.97 2.37
CA MET A 49 7.12 5.91 2.89
C MET A 49 7.59 5.00 1.76
N ASN A 50 8.82 4.49 1.89
CA ASN A 50 9.34 3.43 1.06
C ASN A 50 9.41 2.16 1.90
N ALA A 51 8.64 1.15 1.54
CA ALA A 51 8.67 -0.16 2.18
C ALA A 51 8.62 -1.26 1.13
N ASP A 52 9.61 -2.16 1.16
CA ASP A 52 9.65 -3.35 0.32
C ASP A 52 9.54 -3.04 -1.19
N ASP A 53 10.27 -2.01 -1.66
CA ASP A 53 10.25 -1.47 -3.04
C ASP A 53 8.89 -0.91 -3.48
N ILE A 54 8.07 -0.53 -2.50
CA ILE A 54 6.79 0.14 -2.71
C ILE A 54 6.88 1.52 -2.09
N GLU A 55 6.80 2.54 -2.95
CA GLU A 55 6.52 3.91 -2.54
C GLU A 55 5.01 4.04 -2.26
N ILE A 56 4.68 4.46 -1.04
CA ILE A 56 3.31 4.68 -0.60
C ILE A 56 3.17 6.13 -0.18
N HIS A 57 2.29 6.84 -0.86
CA HIS A 57 1.88 8.18 -0.50
C HIS A 57 0.68 8.12 0.43
N MET A 58 0.78 8.86 1.53
CA MET A 58 -0.26 8.95 2.53
C MET A 58 -0.66 10.39 2.77
N ARG A 59 -1.95 10.59 3.01
CA ARG A 59 -2.48 11.89 3.44
C ARG A 59 -3.52 11.72 4.54
N ALA A 60 -3.22 12.26 5.71
CA ALA A 60 -4.14 12.42 6.83
C ALA A 60 -4.89 13.74 6.65
N CYS A 61 -6.17 13.67 6.29
CA CYS A 61 -7.01 14.84 6.08
C CYS A 61 -8.39 14.59 6.68
N ASP A 62 -8.96 15.63 7.29
CA ASP A 62 -10.23 15.58 8.00
C ASP A 62 -10.23 14.45 9.06
N LYS A 63 -11.09 13.44 8.90
CA LYS A 63 -11.21 12.29 9.79
C LYS A 63 -10.71 11.00 9.15
N ARG A 64 -9.87 11.09 8.11
CA ARG A 64 -9.47 9.93 7.31
C ARG A 64 -8.00 9.93 6.95
N LEU A 65 -7.42 8.74 6.91
CA LEU A 65 -6.14 8.48 6.27
C LEU A 65 -6.41 7.95 4.87
N LYS A 66 -5.83 8.60 3.86
CA LYS A 66 -5.80 8.14 2.47
C LYS A 66 -4.42 7.57 2.16
N MET A 67 -4.38 6.45 1.48
CA MET A 67 -3.16 5.82 0.99
C MET A 67 -3.24 5.65 -0.53
N MET A 68 -2.12 5.83 -1.21
CA MET A 68 -1.99 5.65 -2.65
C MET A 68 -0.64 5.03 -2.96
N ALA A 69 -0.62 4.10 -3.92
CA ALA A 69 0.61 3.61 -4.52
C ALA A 69 0.41 3.44 -6.02
N TYR A 70 1.42 3.86 -6.78
CA TYR A 70 1.46 3.65 -8.22
C TYR A 70 1.74 2.18 -8.54
N LEU A 71 1.02 1.66 -9.53
CA LEU A 71 1.11 0.29 -9.99
C LEU A 71 2.02 0.13 -11.22
N SER A 72 2.29 1.25 -11.91
CA SER A 72 3.16 1.33 -13.08
C SER A 72 3.79 2.71 -13.16
N GLU A 73 4.98 2.81 -13.74
CA GLU A 73 5.57 4.07 -14.16
C GLU A 73 4.93 4.61 -15.45
N ASP A 74 4.39 3.70 -16.27
CA ASP A 74 3.67 4.04 -17.50
C ASP A 74 2.27 4.56 -17.21
N THR A 75 1.85 5.57 -17.97
CA THR A 75 0.48 6.10 -17.94
C THR A 75 -0.51 5.26 -18.74
N GLU A 76 -0.01 4.37 -19.59
CA GLU A 76 -0.82 3.46 -20.38
C GLU A 76 -1.23 2.23 -19.56
N VAL A 77 -2.52 1.89 -19.65
CA VAL A 77 -3.07 0.70 -19.00
C VAL A 77 -3.56 -0.23 -20.10
N PRO A 78 -2.95 -1.42 -20.26
CA PRO A 78 -3.46 -2.44 -21.18
C PRO A 78 -4.96 -2.69 -20.97
N GLN A 79 -5.74 -2.77 -22.06
CA GLN A 79 -7.20 -2.86 -22.00
C GLN A 79 -7.69 -4.00 -21.09
N HIS A 80 -7.04 -5.16 -21.13
CA HIS A 80 -7.39 -6.30 -20.28
C HIS A 80 -7.19 -6.02 -18.79
N LEU A 81 -6.19 -5.22 -18.41
CA LEU A 81 -5.99 -4.79 -17.02
C LEU A 81 -6.99 -3.72 -16.61
N MET A 82 -7.35 -2.81 -17.51
CA MET A 82 -8.40 -1.82 -17.23
C MET A 82 -9.73 -2.51 -16.88
N VAL A 83 -10.11 -3.54 -17.64
CA VAL A 83 -11.30 -4.35 -17.35
C VAL A 83 -11.17 -5.06 -16.00
N GLN A 84 -10.00 -5.63 -15.67
CA GLN A 84 -9.78 -6.25 -14.35
C GLN A 84 -9.88 -5.23 -13.21
N MET A 85 -9.30 -4.04 -13.35
CA MET A 85 -9.37 -2.96 -12.35
C MET A 85 -10.83 -2.52 -12.11
N LEU A 86 -11.60 -2.32 -13.20
CA LEU A 86 -13.02 -1.96 -13.10
C LEU A 86 -13.85 -3.09 -12.48
N HIS A 87 -13.54 -4.34 -12.84
CA HIS A 87 -14.19 -5.49 -12.24
C HIS A 87 -13.92 -5.57 -10.74
N GLU A 88 -12.66 -5.45 -10.30
CA GLU A 88 -12.33 -5.39 -8.87
C GLU A 88 -13.06 -4.23 -8.20
N ASN A 89 -13.09 -3.03 -8.77
CA ASN A 89 -13.82 -1.91 -8.16
C ASN A 89 -15.32 -2.20 -8.00
N HIS A 90 -15.91 -2.91 -8.95
CA HIS A 90 -17.33 -3.25 -8.92
C HIS A 90 -17.63 -4.38 -7.92
N THR A 91 -16.75 -5.37 -7.82
CA THR A 91 -16.92 -6.53 -6.94
C THR A 91 -16.36 -6.30 -5.54
N ALA A 92 -15.49 -5.30 -5.37
CA ALA A 92 -14.83 -5.01 -4.12
C ALA A 92 -15.86 -4.70 -3.02
N LYS A 93 -15.95 -5.65 -2.08
CA LYS A 93 -16.33 -5.37 -0.70
C LYS A 93 -15.17 -4.74 0.09
N ASN A 94 -14.02 -4.53 -0.55
CA ASN A 94 -12.73 -4.24 0.07
C ASN A 94 -12.45 -2.74 0.04
N ARG A 95 -11.61 -2.26 0.97
CA ARG A 95 -11.30 -0.83 1.19
C ARG A 95 -10.48 -0.17 0.08
N PHE A 96 -10.20 -0.88 -1.01
CA PHE A 96 -9.26 -0.48 -2.07
C PHE A 96 -10.00 -0.15 -3.36
N THR A 97 -9.54 0.87 -4.06
CA THR A 97 -10.06 1.28 -5.36
C THR A 97 -8.91 1.45 -6.34
N PHE A 98 -9.03 0.80 -7.49
CA PHE A 98 -8.09 0.92 -8.60
C PHE A 98 -8.50 2.09 -9.47
N ILE A 99 -7.63 3.08 -9.61
CA ILE A 99 -7.92 4.26 -10.40
C ILE A 99 -6.89 4.42 -11.50
N ARG A 100 -7.36 4.91 -12.64
CA ARG A 100 -6.52 5.73 -13.49
C ARG A 100 -6.69 7.14 -12.97
N VAL A 101 -5.65 7.73 -12.38
CA VAL A 101 -5.68 9.15 -12.06
C VAL A 101 -5.95 9.88 -13.39
N ALA A 102 -6.88 10.82 -13.43
CA ALA A 102 -7.50 11.32 -14.67
C ALA A 102 -6.50 11.76 -15.78
N LEU A 103 -5.22 11.97 -15.44
CA LEU A 103 -4.11 12.26 -16.35
C LEU A 103 -2.79 11.58 -15.95
N GLY A 104 -2.83 10.47 -15.21
CA GLY A 104 -1.64 9.91 -14.55
C GLY A 104 -1.51 8.38 -14.60
N GLN A 105 -0.48 7.90 -13.90
CA GLN A 105 -0.16 6.48 -13.72
C GLN A 105 -1.32 5.71 -13.06
N PRO A 106 -1.50 4.41 -13.38
CA PRO A 106 -2.45 3.57 -12.68
C PRO A 106 -2.04 3.45 -11.22
N ALA A 107 -3.01 3.57 -10.31
CA ALA A 107 -2.78 3.53 -8.88
C ALA A 107 -3.84 2.70 -8.17
N VAL A 108 -3.49 2.20 -6.99
CA VAL A 108 -4.46 1.75 -6.00
C VAL A 108 -4.56 2.79 -4.91
N VAL A 109 -5.79 3.14 -4.54
CA VAL A 109 -6.09 4.03 -3.42
C VAL A 109 -6.87 3.30 -2.36
N SER A 110 -6.66 3.68 -1.11
CA SER A 110 -7.41 3.14 0.03
C SER A 110 -7.66 4.23 1.05
N CYS A 111 -8.68 4.02 1.88
CA CYS A 111 -9.04 5.00 2.90
C CYS A 111 -9.61 4.36 4.16
N ILE A 112 -9.07 4.75 5.31
CA ILE A 112 -9.51 4.32 6.64
C ILE A 112 -9.92 5.54 7.48
N ALA A 113 -10.90 5.36 8.35
CA ALA A 113 -11.27 6.39 9.32
C ALA A 113 -10.16 6.52 10.38
N LEU A 114 -9.95 7.75 10.87
CA LEU A 114 -9.06 8.01 11.99
C LEU A 114 -9.75 7.83 13.35
N ASP A 115 -11.08 7.81 13.35
CA ASP A 115 -11.85 7.59 14.57
C ASP A 115 -11.60 6.17 15.07
N GLU A 116 -11.27 6.08 16.36
CA GLU A 116 -10.87 4.84 17.06
C GLU A 116 -9.62 4.12 16.50
N LEU A 117 -8.99 4.64 15.44
CA LEU A 117 -7.81 4.02 14.82
C LEU A 117 -6.66 3.92 15.81
N ASP A 118 -6.16 2.70 16.02
CA ASP A 118 -4.96 2.46 16.81
C ASP A 118 -3.78 1.97 15.96
N ALA A 119 -2.61 1.82 16.60
CA ALA A 119 -1.38 1.41 15.94
C ALA A 119 -1.48 0.01 15.32
N THR A 120 -2.20 -0.91 15.97
CA THR A 120 -2.33 -2.29 15.49
C THR A 120 -3.19 -2.32 14.23
N GLU A 121 -4.32 -1.60 14.25
CA GLU A 121 -5.19 -1.47 13.10
C GLU A 121 -4.50 -0.80 11.92
N LEU A 122 -3.69 0.24 12.17
CA LEU A 122 -2.91 0.89 11.13
C LEU A 122 -1.89 -0.07 10.51
N GLN A 123 -1.16 -0.84 11.32
CA GLN A 123 -0.20 -1.83 10.83
C GLN A 123 -0.87 -2.90 9.96
N LEU A 124 -2.00 -3.44 10.40
CA LEU A 124 -2.77 -4.43 9.64
C LEU A 124 -3.26 -3.85 8.31
N PHE A 125 -3.80 -2.63 8.35
CA PHE A 125 -4.27 -1.93 7.15
C PHE A 125 -3.15 -1.68 6.15
N MET A 126 -1.97 -1.28 6.62
CA MET A 126 -0.79 -1.08 5.77
C MET A 126 -0.26 -2.40 5.20
N ALA A 127 -0.26 -3.48 5.99
CA ALA A 127 0.15 -4.80 5.51
C ALA A 127 -0.78 -5.29 4.39
N GLU A 128 -2.10 -5.16 4.56
CA GLU A 128 -3.10 -5.50 3.55
C GLU A 128 -2.91 -4.66 2.28
N PHE A 129 -2.70 -3.36 2.42
CA PHE A 129 -2.43 -2.46 1.30
C PHE A 129 -1.18 -2.88 0.50
N LYS A 130 -0.08 -3.22 1.19
CA LYS A 130 1.15 -3.70 0.54
C LYS A 130 0.93 -5.00 -0.23
N GLU A 131 0.17 -5.95 0.31
CA GLU A 131 -0.16 -7.20 -0.38
C GLU A 131 -0.94 -6.95 -1.67
N VAL A 132 -1.92 -6.04 -1.64
CA VAL A 132 -2.66 -5.64 -2.84
C VAL A 132 -1.72 -5.04 -3.88
N VAL A 133 -0.84 -4.12 -3.48
CA VAL A 133 0.12 -3.50 -4.41
C VAL A 133 1.06 -4.54 -5.02
N ARG A 134 1.58 -5.49 -4.23
CA ARG A 134 2.45 -6.59 -4.69
C ARG A 134 1.76 -7.51 -5.68
N ALA A 135 0.48 -7.80 -5.46
CA ALA A 135 -0.29 -8.63 -6.38
C ALA A 135 -0.54 -7.94 -7.73
N TRP A 136 -0.59 -6.60 -7.73
CA TRP A 136 -0.97 -5.81 -8.89
C TRP A 136 0.21 -5.26 -9.71
N LYS A 137 1.27 -4.74 -9.08
CA LYS A 137 2.45 -4.19 -9.78
C LYS A 137 2.99 -5.12 -10.89
N PRO A 138 3.21 -6.43 -10.67
CA PRO A 138 3.73 -7.33 -11.71
C PRO A 138 2.78 -7.51 -12.91
N LYS A 139 1.49 -7.23 -12.73
CA LYS A 139 0.51 -7.28 -13.83
C LYS A 139 0.68 -6.11 -14.80
N PHE A 140 1.48 -5.09 -14.49
CA PHE A 140 1.79 -3.98 -15.40
C PHE A 140 3.10 -4.16 -16.15
N ALA A 141 3.99 -5.06 -15.70
CA ALA A 141 5.25 -5.33 -16.40
C ALA A 141 5.04 -5.76 -17.86
N PRO A 142 5.91 -5.41 -18.82
CA PRO A 142 5.80 -5.86 -20.21
C PRO A 142 5.64 -7.38 -20.34
N ALA A 143 4.89 -7.85 -21.34
CA ALA A 143 4.64 -9.28 -21.56
C ALA A 143 5.94 -10.08 -21.77
N SER A 144 6.94 -9.47 -22.41
CA SER A 144 8.29 -10.02 -22.59
C SER A 144 8.98 -10.29 -21.25
N GLN A 145 8.89 -9.35 -20.31
CA GLN A 145 9.46 -9.48 -18.97
C GLN A 145 8.75 -10.56 -18.16
N ARG A 146 7.40 -10.62 -18.21
CA ARG A 146 6.63 -11.70 -17.56
C ARG A 146 6.94 -13.07 -18.15
N GLN A 147 7.20 -13.17 -19.46
CA GLN A 147 7.56 -14.43 -20.12
C GLN A 147 8.98 -14.86 -19.73
N CYS A 148 9.93 -13.92 -19.65
CA CYS A 148 11.26 -14.17 -19.12
C CYS A 148 11.21 -14.65 -17.66
N GLU A 149 10.49 -13.97 -16.77
CA GLU A 149 10.34 -14.38 -15.37
C GLU A 149 9.68 -15.75 -15.22
N ARG A 150 8.64 -16.05 -16.01
CA ARG A 150 7.99 -17.38 -16.02
C ARG A 150 8.94 -18.47 -16.51
N LYS A 151 9.74 -18.19 -17.54
CA LYS A 151 10.77 -19.11 -18.03
C LYS A 151 11.86 -19.33 -16.98
N MET A 152 12.37 -18.27 -16.36
CA MET A 152 13.40 -18.35 -15.32
C MET A 152 12.92 -19.10 -14.07
N LYS A 153 11.67 -18.88 -13.63
CA LYS A 153 11.05 -19.65 -12.53
C LYS A 153 10.89 -21.13 -12.87
N ARG A 154 10.50 -21.44 -14.11
CA ARG A 154 10.41 -22.83 -14.60
C ARG A 154 11.78 -23.51 -14.64
N ASP A 155 12.81 -22.75 -14.96
CA ASP A 155 14.19 -23.23 -15.08
C ASP A 155 14.95 -23.21 -13.74
N GLY A 156 14.29 -22.83 -12.63
CA GLY A 156 14.87 -22.86 -11.28
C GLY A 156 15.95 -21.81 -11.01
N ILE A 157 16.05 -20.77 -11.84
CA ILE A 157 17.12 -19.78 -11.77
C ILE A 157 16.77 -18.74 -10.70
N ARG A 158 17.53 -18.72 -9.58
CA ARG A 158 17.51 -17.64 -8.59
C ARG A 158 18.56 -16.60 -8.96
N HIS A 159 18.24 -15.31 -8.81
CA HIS A 159 19.22 -14.23 -9.01
C HIS A 159 20.39 -14.39 -8.04
N THR A 160 21.52 -14.91 -8.54
CA THR A 160 22.84 -14.52 -8.04
C THR A 160 23.29 -13.30 -8.84
N GLN A 161 23.83 -12.32 -8.12
CA GLN A 161 24.17 -10.97 -8.59
C GLN A 161 25.26 -10.92 -9.69
N GLU A 162 25.72 -12.06 -10.21
CA GLU A 162 26.87 -12.17 -11.12
C GLU A 162 26.48 -12.30 -12.61
N SER A 163 25.20 -12.41 -12.96
CA SER A 163 24.80 -12.72 -14.34
C SER A 163 24.70 -11.51 -15.29
N ALA A 164 25.00 -10.29 -14.84
CA ALA A 164 24.89 -9.08 -15.65
C ALA A 164 26.05 -8.85 -16.64
N GLN A 165 27.16 -9.60 -16.57
CA GLN A 165 28.35 -9.32 -17.39
C GLN A 165 28.58 -10.22 -18.61
N ALA A 166 27.81 -11.28 -18.84
CA ALA A 166 28.23 -12.35 -19.75
C ALA A 166 27.54 -12.42 -21.13
N LYS A 167 26.86 -11.36 -21.63
CA LYS A 167 26.21 -11.44 -22.97
C LYS A 167 26.41 -10.25 -23.90
N LEU A 168 27.48 -9.50 -23.72
CA LEU A 168 27.89 -8.43 -24.64
C LEU A 168 29.23 -8.72 -25.32
N GLU A 169 29.51 -9.97 -25.65
CA GLU A 169 30.56 -10.31 -26.63
C GLU A 169 30.09 -11.48 -27.47
N LEU A 170 29.79 -11.19 -28.74
CA LEU A 170 30.01 -12.03 -29.93
C LEU A 170 29.50 -11.23 -31.13
N HIS A 171 30.32 -10.26 -31.54
CA HIS A 171 30.46 -9.84 -32.93
C HIS A 171 31.32 -10.87 -33.68
#